data_AF-A0A1F4AS36-F1
#
_entry.id   AF-A0A1F4AS36-F1
#
_cell.length_a   1.000
_cell.length_b   1.000
_cell.length_c   1.000
_cell.angle_alpha   90.00
_cell.angle_beta   90.00
_cell.angle_gamma   90.00
#
_symmetry.space_group_name_H-M   'P 1'
#
loop_
_entity.id
_entity.type
_entity.pdbx_description
1 polymer ?
#
loop_
_entity_poly.entity_id
_entity_poly.type
_entity_poly.pdbx_seq_one_letter_code
_entity_poly.pdbx_strand_id
1 'polypeptide(L)'
;MQTNDPSSLSVATPADFAGAVALDVSMSWTNADGSMGFVLGSNNVEAYAPGSPIFALSVDDHLTGSTGADLFVFAQPIGNNVIHNFDVAADRIDLIGFDGLADFANLAIANDANGNAAITISVGSTITIKGVDAALLTAANFLFDFDPVTVNTNTITLHDGSMMPFGGTVENSGTISLDSQGDQATLEILFRGVTLTGGGDLVLSDSSGNTIIGGASDSVLTNVDNTISGAGQLGAGQMTLANAGTILANGANALVIDTGSNRVTNTGVMQSTGIGNLIILSALLNTGSLWANGGNIVVQGDATGGGSATIGGAAMLAFGGASDQNVTFADGSGVLKLDVSAAFSGSVSGFVSGTSLELGDVVFGGNTVVYQANDAGTGGTLIVSDGASSAQIALVGQYQAAGLQAAGESGGTVVSHDAPAADHLLLGGAADDLLVGGDGNDILVGGAGADTMTGGAGSDTFKFLASDGGGTDTVTDFTVADTASGGDVLDLSELLVGSGATPETIAEFINLTASGADTVVSVDPDGAGAMPAQQIVTLQGVINLTLQQLIDNHQVVI
;
A
#
# COMPACT_ATOMS: atom_id res chain seq x y z
N MET A 1 -9.60 -34.96 32.86
CA MET A 1 -10.82 -35.80 33.00
C MET A 1 -10.41 -37.25 32.80
N GLN A 2 -10.97 -38.22 33.55
CA GLN A 2 -10.79 -39.65 33.26
C GLN A 2 -12.14 -40.22 32.81
N THR A 3 -12.16 -40.91 31.66
CA THR A 3 -13.36 -41.56 31.12
C THR A 3 -12.95 -42.81 30.34
N ASN A 4 -13.82 -43.81 30.30
CA ASN A 4 -13.73 -44.96 29.41
C ASN A 4 -14.54 -44.78 28.11
N ASP A 5 -15.27 -43.66 28.01
CA ASP A 5 -16.00 -43.23 26.82
C ASP A 5 -15.64 -41.79 26.49
N PRO A 6 -14.52 -41.57 25.77
CA PRO A 6 -14.11 -40.23 25.33
C PRO A 6 -15.16 -39.54 24.45
N SER A 7 -16.02 -40.29 23.75
CA SER A 7 -17.05 -39.72 22.87
C SER A 7 -18.20 -39.04 23.61
N SER A 8 -18.31 -39.29 24.92
CA SER A 8 -19.27 -38.61 25.80
C SER A 8 -18.79 -37.26 26.33
N LEU A 9 -17.53 -36.90 26.10
CA LEU A 9 -17.00 -35.61 26.54
C LEU A 9 -17.56 -34.50 25.66
N SER A 10 -17.99 -33.41 26.30
CA SER A 10 -18.44 -32.20 25.64
C SER A 10 -17.68 -30.99 26.19
N VAL A 11 -17.54 -29.98 25.35
CA VAL A 11 -17.05 -28.66 25.74
C VAL A 11 -18.27 -27.78 25.96
N ALA A 12 -18.36 -27.16 27.14
CA ALA A 12 -19.39 -26.17 27.44
C ALA A 12 -18.75 -24.79 27.44
N THR A 13 -19.42 -23.82 26.83
CA THR A 13 -18.99 -22.42 26.80
C THR A 13 -19.74 -21.60 27.85
N PRO A 14 -19.12 -20.55 28.42
CA PRO A 14 -19.85 -19.54 29.17
C PRO A 14 -20.98 -18.94 28.34
N ALA A 15 -22.11 -18.61 28.97
CA ALA A 15 -23.29 -18.12 28.26
C ALA A 15 -23.08 -16.77 27.55
N ASP A 16 -22.06 -16.03 27.95
CA ASP A 16 -21.64 -14.74 27.40
C ASP A 16 -20.47 -14.84 26.41
N PHE A 17 -19.93 -16.04 26.19
CA PHE A 17 -18.83 -16.25 25.25
C PHE A 17 -19.36 -16.53 23.83
N ALA A 18 -18.85 -15.78 22.85
CA ALA A 18 -18.97 -16.07 21.43
C ALA A 18 -17.60 -15.89 20.78
N GLY A 19 -17.22 -16.80 19.89
CA GLY A 19 -15.87 -16.80 19.32
C GLY A 19 -15.33 -18.19 19.04
N ALA A 20 -14.02 -18.28 18.82
CA ALA A 20 -13.32 -19.53 18.55
C ALA A 20 -12.02 -19.64 19.35
N VAL A 21 -11.65 -20.86 19.72
CA VAL A 21 -10.44 -21.19 20.48
C VAL A 21 -9.79 -22.46 19.92
N ALA A 22 -8.47 -22.44 19.77
CA ALA A 22 -7.69 -23.66 19.61
C ALA A 22 -7.57 -24.37 20.97
N LEU A 23 -8.31 -25.46 21.14
CA LEU A 23 -8.32 -26.24 22.37
C LEU A 23 -7.26 -27.35 22.31
N ASP A 24 -6.17 -27.17 23.04
CA ASP A 24 -5.16 -28.20 23.22
C ASP A 24 -5.65 -29.32 24.15
N VAL A 25 -5.73 -30.53 23.61
CA VAL A 25 -6.13 -31.73 24.31
C VAL A 25 -4.94 -32.67 24.47
N SER A 26 -4.58 -32.94 25.72
CA SER A 26 -3.66 -34.01 26.07
C SER A 26 -4.43 -35.23 26.55
N MET A 27 -4.27 -36.36 25.85
CA MET A 27 -4.84 -37.63 26.26
C MET A 27 -3.74 -38.63 26.61
N SER A 28 -3.93 -39.33 27.72
CA SER A 28 -3.14 -40.50 28.07
C SER A 28 -4.07 -41.66 28.38
N TRP A 29 -3.69 -42.86 27.97
CA TRP A 29 -4.47 -44.07 28.22
C TRP A 29 -3.54 -45.25 28.48
N THR A 30 -4.08 -46.34 29.03
CA THR A 30 -3.38 -47.60 29.16
C THR A 30 -3.85 -48.54 28.06
N ASN A 31 -2.92 -49.00 27.22
CA ASN A 31 -3.19 -49.98 26.19
C ASN A 31 -3.56 -51.33 26.81
N ALA A 32 -4.16 -52.22 26.01
CA ALA A 32 -4.55 -53.56 26.47
C ALA A 32 -3.38 -54.41 27.00
N ASP A 33 -2.14 -54.12 26.58
CA ASP A 33 -0.91 -54.78 27.03
C ASP A 33 -0.31 -54.17 28.31
N GLY A 34 -0.95 -53.14 28.89
CA GLY A 34 -0.49 -52.42 30.08
C GLY A 34 0.51 -51.30 29.81
N SER A 35 0.91 -51.06 28.55
CA SER A 35 1.73 -49.91 28.20
C SER A 35 0.93 -48.59 28.25
N MET A 36 1.62 -47.47 28.43
CA MET A 36 1.00 -46.15 28.39
C MET A 36 1.01 -45.59 26.97
N GLY A 37 -0.16 -45.22 26.47
CA GLY A 37 -0.36 -44.41 25.28
C GLY A 37 -0.51 -42.93 25.65
N PHE A 38 -0.07 -42.06 24.74
CA PHE A 38 -0.14 -40.61 24.90
C PHE A 38 -0.31 -39.95 23.54
N VAL A 39 -1.19 -38.96 23.45
CA VAL A 39 -1.33 -38.08 22.28
C VAL A 39 -1.55 -36.64 22.74
N LEU A 40 -1.00 -35.72 21.97
CA LEU A 40 -1.31 -34.31 22.00
C LEU A 40 -2.00 -33.97 20.68
N GLY A 41 -3.10 -33.23 20.76
CA GLY A 41 -3.77 -32.66 19.59
C GLY A 41 -4.36 -31.32 19.96
N SER A 42 -4.56 -30.47 18.97
CA SER A 42 -5.35 -29.26 19.10
C SER A 42 -6.61 -29.44 18.27
N ASN A 43 -7.73 -28.87 18.72
CA ASN A 43 -8.94 -28.82 17.94
C ASN A 43 -9.50 -27.40 17.94
N ASN A 44 -10.04 -26.97 16.79
CA ASN A 44 -10.78 -25.72 16.75
C ASN A 44 -12.13 -25.93 17.45
N VAL A 45 -12.52 -24.98 18.31
CA VAL A 45 -13.82 -24.99 18.98
C VAL A 45 -14.46 -23.62 18.85
N GLU A 46 -15.57 -23.57 18.13
CA GLU A 46 -16.40 -22.40 17.89
C GLU A 46 -17.59 -22.37 18.84
N ALA A 47 -17.99 -21.18 19.25
CA ALA A 47 -19.16 -20.93 20.07
C ALA A 47 -19.95 -19.76 19.51
N TYR A 48 -21.23 -20.00 19.24
CA TYR A 48 -22.16 -19.00 18.74
C TYR A 48 -23.07 -18.51 19.86
N ALA A 49 -23.43 -17.23 19.83
CA ALA A 49 -24.38 -16.67 20.77
C ALA A 49 -25.75 -17.36 20.65
N PRO A 50 -26.54 -17.45 21.75
CA PRO A 50 -27.86 -18.08 21.70
C PRO A 50 -28.76 -17.46 20.62
N GLY A 51 -29.32 -18.30 19.75
CA GLY A 51 -30.19 -17.89 18.65
C GLY A 51 -29.46 -17.45 17.37
N SER A 52 -28.13 -17.41 17.37
CA SER A 52 -27.35 -17.22 16.15
C SER A 52 -27.31 -18.52 15.31
N PRO A 53 -27.17 -18.41 13.98
CA PRO A 53 -26.88 -19.57 13.15
C PRO A 53 -25.55 -20.23 13.53
N ILE A 54 -25.49 -21.55 13.40
CA ILE A 54 -24.29 -22.38 13.61
C ILE A 54 -23.75 -22.73 12.23
N PHE A 55 -22.59 -22.20 11.88
CA PHE A 55 -21.98 -22.40 10.57
C PHE A 55 -20.99 -23.56 10.62
N ALA A 56 -21.08 -24.44 9.62
CA ALA A 56 -20.08 -25.49 9.40
C ALA A 56 -18.86 -24.90 8.69
N LEU A 57 -17.67 -25.38 9.07
CA LEU A 57 -16.45 -25.14 8.31
C LEU A 57 -16.52 -25.79 6.92
N SER A 58 -15.67 -25.33 5.99
CA SER A 58 -15.54 -25.92 4.65
C SER A 58 -14.86 -27.31 4.61
N VAL A 59 -14.77 -28.00 5.75
CA VAL A 59 -14.11 -29.30 5.95
C VAL A 59 -15.03 -30.25 6.72
N ASP A 60 -14.49 -31.36 7.25
CA ASP A 60 -15.22 -32.22 8.19
C ASP A 60 -15.40 -31.47 9.51
N ASP A 61 -16.64 -31.34 9.98
CA ASP A 61 -16.97 -30.57 11.19
C ASP A 61 -18.01 -31.28 12.08
N HIS A 62 -18.00 -30.93 13.37
CA HIS A 62 -18.91 -31.43 14.40
C HIS A 62 -19.72 -30.28 15.00
N LEU A 63 -20.99 -30.17 14.59
CA LEU A 63 -21.89 -29.12 15.04
C LEU A 63 -22.78 -29.66 16.16
N THR A 64 -23.04 -28.86 17.19
CA THR A 64 -23.91 -29.24 18.31
C THR A 64 -24.97 -28.20 18.55
N GLY A 65 -26.24 -28.62 18.48
CA GLY A 65 -27.39 -27.79 18.81
C GLY A 65 -27.50 -27.46 20.29
N SER A 66 -28.14 -26.33 20.57
CA SER A 66 -28.54 -25.90 21.89
C SER A 66 -29.82 -26.65 22.32
N THR A 67 -30.60 -26.05 23.22
CA THR A 67 -31.96 -26.55 23.58
C THR A 67 -33.06 -25.71 22.95
N GLY A 68 -32.70 -24.62 22.27
CA GLY A 68 -33.61 -23.77 21.51
C GLY A 68 -33.78 -24.28 20.08
N ALA A 69 -34.47 -23.50 19.25
CA ALA A 69 -34.50 -23.77 17.82
C ALA A 69 -33.19 -23.29 17.19
N ASP A 70 -32.44 -24.21 16.60
CA ASP A 70 -31.15 -23.94 16.00
C ASP A 70 -31.22 -23.95 14.46
N LEU A 71 -30.36 -23.12 13.85
CA LEU A 71 -30.16 -23.09 12.41
C LEU A 71 -28.73 -23.54 12.11
N PHE A 72 -28.59 -24.72 11.50
CA PHE A 72 -27.29 -25.23 11.03
C PHE A 72 -27.10 -24.81 9.57
N VAL A 73 -26.00 -24.13 9.27
CA VAL A 73 -25.72 -23.59 7.94
C VAL A 73 -24.54 -24.33 7.32
N PHE A 74 -24.77 -24.90 6.15
CA PHE A 74 -23.74 -25.55 5.33
C PHE A 74 -23.61 -24.81 4.00
N ALA A 75 -22.39 -24.59 3.54
CA ALA A 75 -22.10 -23.90 2.30
C ALA A 75 -20.94 -24.59 1.56
N GLN A 76 -21.00 -24.71 0.24
CA GLN A 76 -19.91 -25.35 -0.52
C GLN A 76 -18.59 -24.57 -0.43
N PRO A 77 -17.42 -25.25 -0.40
CA PRO A 77 -17.25 -26.69 -0.28
C PRO A 77 -17.53 -27.20 1.14
N ILE A 78 -17.97 -28.46 1.29
CA ILE A 78 -18.13 -29.11 2.60
C ILE A 78 -17.46 -30.49 2.66
N GLY A 79 -16.99 -30.87 3.85
CA GLY A 79 -16.59 -32.23 4.16
C GLY A 79 -17.76 -33.14 4.57
N ASN A 80 -17.45 -34.12 5.41
CA ASN A 80 -18.38 -34.98 6.10
C ASN A 80 -18.68 -34.41 7.48
N ASN A 81 -19.87 -33.86 7.62
CA ASN A 81 -20.28 -33.14 8.81
C ASN A 81 -21.19 -33.98 9.69
N VAL A 82 -21.11 -33.76 11.00
CA VAL A 82 -21.93 -34.44 11.98
C VAL A 82 -22.66 -33.42 12.84
N ILE A 83 -23.99 -33.52 12.88
CA ILE A 83 -24.83 -32.73 13.77
C ILE A 83 -25.17 -33.58 15.00
N HIS A 84 -24.94 -32.99 16.17
CA HIS A 84 -25.35 -33.48 17.47
C HIS A 84 -26.50 -32.62 18.03
N ASN A 85 -27.36 -33.24 18.85
CA ASN A 85 -28.49 -32.59 19.53
C ASN A 85 -29.50 -31.90 18.60
N PHE A 86 -29.78 -32.48 17.43
CA PHE A 86 -30.81 -31.94 16.53
C PHE A 86 -32.23 -32.25 17.03
N ASP A 87 -33.02 -31.22 17.33
CA ASP A 87 -34.45 -31.31 17.61
C ASP A 87 -35.27 -31.23 16.31
N VAL A 88 -35.79 -32.37 15.86
CA VAL A 88 -36.60 -32.49 14.64
C VAL A 88 -37.85 -31.57 14.65
N ALA A 89 -38.35 -31.16 15.82
CA ALA A 89 -39.52 -30.29 15.90
C ALA A 89 -39.18 -28.80 15.74
N ALA A 90 -37.93 -28.39 16.00
CA ALA A 90 -37.55 -26.98 16.12
C ALA A 90 -36.44 -26.58 15.14
N ASP A 91 -35.48 -27.48 14.90
CA ASP A 91 -34.24 -27.16 14.22
C ASP A 91 -34.35 -27.24 12.71
N ARG A 92 -33.48 -26.47 12.05
CA ARG A 92 -33.39 -26.38 10.60
C ARG A 92 -31.96 -26.48 10.12
N ILE A 93 -31.82 -27.02 8.91
CA ILE A 93 -30.59 -27.10 8.15
C ILE A 93 -30.75 -26.24 6.91
N ASP A 94 -29.88 -25.26 6.74
CA ASP A 94 -29.77 -24.48 5.52
C ASP A 94 -28.63 -25.01 4.65
N LEU A 95 -28.95 -25.23 3.38
CA LEU A 95 -28.03 -25.70 2.36
C LEU A 95 -27.84 -24.57 1.35
N ILE A 96 -26.72 -23.86 1.48
CA ILE A 96 -26.40 -22.68 0.71
C ILE A 96 -25.46 -23.05 -0.45
N GLY A 97 -25.85 -22.71 -1.69
CA GLY A 97 -24.96 -22.84 -2.84
C GLY A 97 -24.77 -24.24 -3.39
N PHE A 98 -25.72 -25.14 -3.15
CA PHE A 98 -25.67 -26.50 -3.70
C PHE A 98 -26.48 -26.57 -5.00
N ASP A 99 -25.78 -26.65 -6.13
CA ASP A 99 -26.39 -26.77 -7.44
C ASP A 99 -27.39 -27.94 -7.51
N GLY A 100 -28.62 -27.64 -7.90
CA GLY A 100 -29.67 -28.65 -8.08
C GLY A 100 -30.39 -29.08 -6.79
N LEU A 101 -30.07 -28.49 -5.64
CA LEU A 101 -30.83 -28.64 -4.40
C LEU A 101 -31.70 -27.41 -4.18
N ALA A 102 -32.89 -27.40 -4.78
CA ALA A 102 -33.85 -26.29 -4.64
C ALA A 102 -34.96 -26.58 -3.63
N ASP A 103 -35.22 -27.87 -3.35
CA ASP A 103 -36.24 -28.29 -2.40
C ASP A 103 -35.91 -29.64 -1.72
N PHE A 104 -36.72 -29.99 -0.72
CA PHE A 104 -36.58 -31.22 0.06
C PHE A 104 -36.64 -32.49 -0.79
N ALA A 105 -37.36 -32.49 -1.91
CA ALA A 105 -37.46 -33.67 -2.77
C ALA A 105 -36.16 -33.94 -3.55
N ASN A 106 -35.24 -32.97 -3.61
CA ASN A 106 -33.93 -33.14 -4.21
C ASN A 106 -32.92 -33.79 -3.26
N LEU A 107 -33.23 -33.92 -1.97
CA LEU A 107 -32.32 -34.49 -0.97
C LEU A 107 -32.32 -36.02 -0.99
N ALA A 108 -31.12 -36.59 -0.98
CA ALA A 108 -30.91 -38.03 -0.77
C ALA A 108 -30.71 -38.29 0.72
N ILE A 109 -31.78 -38.65 1.42
CA ILE A 109 -31.77 -38.92 2.87
C ILE A 109 -32.00 -40.42 3.12
N ALA A 110 -31.10 -41.04 3.87
CA ALA A 110 -31.21 -42.44 4.29
C ALA A 110 -30.59 -42.65 5.67
N ASN A 111 -30.91 -43.76 6.34
CA ASN A 111 -30.24 -44.12 7.58
C ASN A 111 -28.86 -44.73 7.31
N ASP A 112 -27.87 -44.33 8.10
CA ASP A 112 -26.56 -44.98 8.17
C ASP A 112 -26.65 -46.35 8.87
N ALA A 113 -25.52 -47.06 8.98
CA ALA A 113 -25.45 -48.38 9.63
C ALA A 113 -25.84 -48.36 11.13
N ASN A 114 -25.83 -47.18 11.76
CA ASN A 114 -26.16 -46.97 13.16
C ASN A 114 -27.57 -46.41 13.36
N GLY A 115 -28.35 -46.23 12.28
CA GLY A 115 -29.71 -45.66 12.33
C GLY A 115 -29.76 -44.13 12.40
N ASN A 116 -28.66 -43.44 12.14
CA ASN A 116 -28.64 -41.97 12.05
C ASN A 116 -29.05 -41.54 10.64
N ALA A 117 -29.79 -40.43 10.53
CA ALA A 117 -30.10 -39.82 9.26
C ALA A 117 -28.82 -39.30 8.61
N ALA A 118 -28.56 -39.71 7.38
CA ALA A 118 -27.45 -39.27 6.57
C ALA A 118 -27.99 -38.64 5.28
N ILE A 119 -27.67 -37.37 5.10
CA ILE A 119 -27.99 -36.60 3.90
C ILE A 119 -26.77 -36.69 2.99
N THR A 120 -26.92 -37.32 1.82
CA THR A 120 -25.88 -37.37 0.81
C THR A 120 -26.04 -36.17 -0.10
N ILE A 121 -25.01 -35.31 -0.14
CA ILE A 121 -25.05 -34.06 -0.88
C ILE A 121 -24.40 -34.23 -2.25
N SER A 122 -23.19 -34.79 -2.28
CA SER A 122 -22.44 -35.11 -3.49
C SER A 122 -21.58 -36.35 -3.24
N VAL A 123 -20.81 -36.78 -4.24
CA VAL A 123 -19.90 -37.93 -4.06
C VAL A 123 -18.83 -37.56 -3.03
N GLY A 124 -18.93 -38.13 -1.83
CA GLY A 124 -17.94 -37.97 -0.76
C GLY A 124 -18.25 -36.90 0.30
N SER A 125 -19.38 -36.18 0.19
CA SER A 125 -19.82 -35.19 1.17
C SER A 125 -21.18 -35.58 1.77
N THR A 126 -21.23 -35.64 3.09
CA THR A 126 -22.42 -36.05 3.85
C THR A 126 -22.68 -35.15 5.04
N ILE A 127 -23.95 -35.04 5.43
CA ILE A 127 -24.36 -34.46 6.71
C ILE A 127 -25.07 -35.55 7.49
N THR A 128 -24.47 -35.99 8.60
CA THR A 128 -25.02 -37.03 9.47
C THR A 128 -25.65 -36.40 10.70
N ILE A 129 -26.93 -36.68 10.97
CA ILE A 129 -27.65 -36.20 12.14
C ILE A 129 -27.71 -37.33 13.19
N LYS A 130 -26.91 -37.20 14.24
CA LYS A 130 -26.79 -38.25 15.26
C LYS A 130 -28.07 -38.41 16.06
N GLY A 131 -28.53 -39.66 16.18
CA GLY A 131 -29.69 -40.02 16.99
C GLY A 131 -31.06 -39.73 16.36
N VAL A 132 -31.09 -39.27 15.12
CA VAL A 132 -32.33 -38.97 14.38
C VAL A 132 -32.54 -40.00 13.28
N ASP A 133 -33.72 -40.60 13.18
CA ASP A 133 -34.09 -41.46 12.05
C ASP A 133 -34.47 -40.60 10.83
N ALA A 134 -33.96 -40.95 9.65
CA ALA A 134 -34.24 -40.27 8.39
C ALA A 134 -35.74 -40.10 8.09
N ALA A 135 -36.60 -41.03 8.52
CA ALA A 135 -38.04 -40.97 8.32
C ALA A 135 -38.74 -39.87 9.13
N LEU A 136 -38.08 -39.30 10.14
CA LEU A 136 -38.60 -38.20 10.95
C LEU A 136 -38.35 -36.83 10.32
N LEU A 137 -37.39 -36.73 9.39
CA LEU A 137 -37.07 -35.49 8.72
C LEU A 137 -38.13 -35.14 7.67
N THR A 138 -38.50 -33.87 7.64
CA THR A 138 -39.48 -33.34 6.68
C THR A 138 -38.97 -32.06 6.05
N ALA A 139 -39.68 -31.56 5.04
CA ALA A 139 -39.37 -30.26 4.42
C ALA A 139 -39.32 -29.09 5.42
N ALA A 140 -39.96 -29.19 6.60
CA ALA A 140 -39.90 -28.15 7.62
C ALA A 140 -38.52 -28.01 8.28
N ASN A 141 -37.68 -29.04 8.19
CA ASN A 141 -36.32 -29.07 8.74
C ASN A 141 -35.27 -28.50 7.78
N PHE A 142 -35.66 -28.07 6.57
CA PHE A 142 -34.71 -27.65 5.54
C PHE A 142 -35.03 -26.27 5.00
N LEU A 143 -33.97 -25.49 4.84
CA LEU A 143 -33.93 -24.27 4.07
C LEU A 143 -32.94 -24.48 2.92
N PHE A 144 -33.15 -23.77 1.83
CA PHE A 144 -32.30 -23.83 0.65
C PHE A 144 -31.99 -22.41 0.25
N ASP A 145 -30.70 -22.10 0.17
CA ASP A 145 -30.23 -20.78 -0.24
C ASP A 145 -30.82 -19.63 0.59
N PHE A 146 -31.12 -19.88 1.86
CA PHE A 146 -31.55 -18.83 2.77
C PHE A 146 -30.36 -17.93 3.13
N ASP A 147 -30.64 -16.67 3.45
CA ASP A 147 -29.61 -15.71 3.85
C ASP A 147 -29.60 -15.63 5.38
N PRO A 148 -28.70 -16.36 6.07
CA PRO A 148 -28.65 -16.36 7.52
C PRO A 148 -28.26 -14.97 8.05
N VAL A 149 -28.82 -14.59 9.20
CA VAL A 149 -28.49 -13.33 9.87
C VAL A 149 -27.83 -13.62 11.20
N THR A 150 -26.60 -13.16 11.37
CA THR A 150 -25.88 -13.16 12.65
C THR A 150 -25.94 -11.76 13.25
N VAL A 151 -26.43 -11.64 14.49
CA VAL A 151 -26.46 -10.35 15.20
C VAL A 151 -25.35 -10.33 16.24
N ASN A 152 -24.40 -9.40 16.11
CA ASN A 152 -23.36 -9.16 17.09
C ASN A 152 -23.48 -7.77 17.71
N THR A 153 -23.90 -7.72 18.98
CA THR A 153 -23.96 -6.48 19.77
C THR A 153 -22.86 -6.40 20.84
N ASN A 154 -22.04 -7.44 20.98
CA ASN A 154 -21.00 -7.54 22.00
C ASN A 154 -19.65 -7.85 21.32
N THR A 155 -18.84 -8.74 21.90
CA THR A 155 -17.56 -9.14 21.35
C THR A 155 -17.61 -10.59 20.90
N ILE A 156 -17.17 -10.86 19.67
CA ILE A 156 -16.83 -12.19 19.18
C ILE A 156 -15.30 -12.24 19.07
N THR A 157 -14.64 -13.18 19.74
CA THR A 157 -13.17 -13.26 19.73
C THR A 157 -12.68 -14.56 19.10
N LEU A 158 -11.89 -14.44 18.05
CA LEU A 158 -11.11 -15.52 17.46
C LEU A 158 -9.72 -15.50 18.08
N HIS A 159 -9.45 -16.43 18.97
CA HIS A 159 -8.17 -16.53 19.65
C HIS A 159 -7.06 -17.07 18.73
N ASP A 160 -5.81 -16.94 19.18
CA ASP A 160 -4.63 -17.49 18.52
C ASP A 160 -4.83 -18.97 18.14
N GLY A 161 -4.49 -19.31 16.89
CA GLY A 161 -4.62 -20.67 16.33
C GLY A 161 -6.05 -21.12 15.98
N SER A 162 -7.07 -20.27 16.17
CA SER A 162 -8.47 -20.63 15.92
C SER A 162 -9.01 -20.15 14.58
N MET A 163 -10.12 -20.73 14.15
CA MET A 163 -10.87 -20.35 12.95
C MET A 163 -12.35 -20.17 13.28
N MET A 164 -13.04 -19.23 12.62
CA MET A 164 -14.50 -19.12 12.74
C MET A 164 -15.12 -18.80 11.38
N PRO A 165 -16.10 -19.58 10.90
CA PRO A 165 -16.79 -19.31 9.65
C PRO A 165 -18.02 -18.39 9.85
N PHE A 166 -18.25 -17.51 8.88
CA PHE A 166 -19.51 -16.79 8.74
C PHE A 166 -20.02 -16.82 7.30
N GLY A 167 -21.34 -16.75 7.14
CA GLY A 167 -22.01 -16.53 5.86
C GLY A 167 -23.23 -15.62 6.04
N GLY A 168 -23.71 -15.08 4.93
CA GLY A 168 -24.92 -14.25 4.88
C GLY A 168 -24.72 -12.85 5.44
N THR A 169 -25.72 -12.33 6.16
CA THR A 169 -25.65 -11.00 6.76
C THR A 169 -25.15 -11.06 8.21
N VAL A 170 -24.16 -10.24 8.54
CA VAL A 170 -23.72 -10.01 9.92
C VAL A 170 -24.08 -8.58 10.30
N GLU A 171 -25.08 -8.44 11.17
CA GLU A 171 -25.44 -7.18 11.82
C GLU A 171 -24.50 -6.96 13.01
N ASN A 172 -23.33 -6.40 12.73
CA ASN A 172 -22.28 -6.13 13.70
C ASN A 172 -22.37 -4.67 14.17
N SER A 173 -22.96 -4.46 15.34
CA SER A 173 -22.85 -3.19 16.08
C SER A 173 -21.82 -3.27 17.22
N GLY A 174 -21.21 -4.44 17.41
CA GLY A 174 -20.18 -4.73 18.39
C GLY A 174 -18.79 -4.87 17.76
N THR A 175 -17.97 -5.75 18.32
CA THR A 175 -16.61 -6.04 17.86
C THR A 175 -16.46 -7.50 17.48
N ILE A 176 -15.85 -7.79 16.34
CA ILE A 176 -15.28 -9.10 16.01
C ILE A 176 -13.76 -8.93 16.07
N SER A 177 -13.07 -9.71 16.91
CA SER A 177 -11.62 -9.59 17.15
C SER A 177 -10.89 -10.83 16.65
N LEU A 178 -9.83 -10.65 15.87
CA LEU A 178 -8.87 -11.70 15.51
C LEU A 178 -7.59 -11.45 16.31
N ASP A 179 -7.31 -12.32 17.27
CA ASP A 179 -6.29 -12.12 18.31
C ASP A 179 -5.08 -13.06 18.11
N SER A 180 -4.49 -13.05 16.91
CA SER A 180 -3.23 -13.77 16.66
C SER A 180 -2.10 -13.26 17.56
N GLN A 181 -1.35 -14.20 18.14
CA GLN A 181 -0.16 -13.99 19.00
C GLN A 181 1.06 -14.82 18.54
N GLY A 182 0.95 -15.51 17.42
CA GLY A 182 2.02 -16.29 16.80
C GLY A 182 1.48 -17.33 15.83
N ASP A 183 0.32 -17.89 16.13
CA ASP A 183 -0.43 -18.78 15.26
C ASP A 183 -1.54 -18.02 14.52
N GLN A 184 -2.15 -18.65 13.51
CA GLN A 184 -3.16 -17.97 12.70
C GLN A 184 -4.50 -17.87 13.42
N ALA A 185 -5.05 -16.66 13.51
CA ALA A 185 -6.44 -16.43 13.88
C ALA A 185 -7.22 -16.12 12.60
N THR A 186 -8.16 -16.99 12.21
CA THR A 186 -8.73 -17.00 10.85
C THR A 186 -10.24 -16.78 10.83
N LEU A 187 -10.71 -15.76 10.12
CA LEU A 187 -12.12 -15.61 9.78
C LEU A 187 -12.38 -16.18 8.39
N GLU A 188 -13.23 -17.20 8.31
CA GLU A 188 -13.62 -17.80 7.04
C GLU A 188 -14.94 -17.19 6.53
N ILE A 189 -14.95 -16.77 5.27
CA ILE A 189 -16.10 -16.23 4.55
C ILE A 189 -16.68 -17.33 3.67
N LEU A 190 -17.79 -17.91 4.12
CA LEU A 190 -18.47 -19.00 3.42
C LEU A 190 -19.04 -18.56 2.06
N PHE A 191 -19.42 -19.55 1.25
CA PHE A 191 -20.01 -19.31 -0.07
C PHE A 191 -21.29 -18.46 0.00
N ARG A 192 -21.50 -17.64 -1.05
CA ARG A 192 -22.36 -16.44 -1.13
C ARG A 192 -21.90 -15.24 -0.30
N GLY A 193 -20.85 -15.41 0.49
CA GLY A 193 -20.15 -14.31 1.11
C GLY A 193 -20.74 -13.88 2.45
N VAL A 194 -20.14 -12.82 2.98
CA VAL A 194 -20.56 -12.14 4.21
C VAL A 194 -20.81 -10.68 3.89
N THR A 195 -21.95 -10.15 4.37
CA THR A 195 -22.25 -8.72 4.35
C THR A 195 -22.20 -8.17 5.77
N LEU A 196 -21.16 -7.40 6.09
CA LEU A 196 -20.99 -6.72 7.38
C LEU A 196 -21.78 -5.40 7.37
N THR A 197 -22.74 -5.28 8.28
CA THR A 197 -23.58 -4.07 8.50
C THR A 197 -23.60 -3.70 9.98
N GLY A 198 -24.18 -2.56 10.36
CA GLY A 198 -24.39 -2.20 11.77
C GLY A 198 -23.34 -1.25 12.37
N GLY A 199 -22.33 -0.87 11.59
CA GLY A 199 -21.37 0.18 11.95
C GLY A 199 -20.36 -0.18 13.04
N GLY A 200 -20.24 -1.46 13.40
CA GLY A 200 -19.28 -1.96 14.39
C GLY A 200 -17.87 -2.16 13.83
N ASP A 201 -17.06 -2.90 14.58
CA ASP A 201 -15.65 -3.11 14.30
C ASP A 201 -15.32 -4.58 13.99
N LEU A 202 -14.44 -4.80 13.02
CA LEU A 202 -13.68 -6.03 12.81
C LEU A 202 -12.20 -5.69 13.05
N VAL A 203 -11.67 -6.09 14.20
CA VAL A 203 -10.34 -5.71 14.68
C VAL A 203 -9.41 -6.90 14.55
N LEU A 204 -8.32 -6.71 13.81
CA LEU A 204 -7.21 -7.65 13.75
C LEU A 204 -6.14 -7.14 14.71
N SER A 205 -5.57 -8.02 15.54
CA SER A 205 -4.41 -7.66 16.35
C SER A 205 -3.25 -7.18 15.46
N ASP A 206 -2.25 -6.53 16.06
CA ASP A 206 -1.05 -6.10 15.32
C ASP A 206 -0.11 -7.30 15.06
N SER A 207 -0.59 -8.26 14.26
CA SER A 207 0.09 -9.50 13.92
C SER A 207 -0.15 -9.83 12.44
N SER A 208 0.87 -10.33 11.75
CA SER A 208 0.73 -10.86 10.39
C SER A 208 -0.04 -12.18 10.33
N GLY A 209 -0.33 -12.81 11.48
CA GLY A 209 -1.06 -14.09 11.57
C GLY A 209 -2.58 -13.96 11.55
N ASN A 210 -3.14 -12.75 11.56
CA ASN A 210 -4.58 -12.58 11.37
C ASN A 210 -4.92 -12.74 9.89
N THR A 211 -5.91 -13.57 9.59
CA THR A 211 -6.28 -13.87 8.21
C THR A 211 -7.79 -13.85 8.04
N ILE A 212 -8.27 -13.19 6.99
CA ILE A 212 -9.66 -13.30 6.51
C ILE A 212 -9.60 -13.97 5.15
N ILE A 213 -10.28 -15.10 4.97
CA ILE A 213 -10.22 -15.91 3.74
C ILE A 213 -11.61 -16.28 3.25
N GLY A 214 -11.78 -16.48 1.95
CA GLY A 214 -12.99 -17.12 1.42
C GLY A 214 -12.93 -18.64 1.50
N GLY A 215 -14.02 -19.33 1.83
CA GLY A 215 -14.11 -20.79 1.67
C GLY A 215 -13.97 -21.24 0.21
N ALA A 216 -14.23 -20.34 -0.75
CA ALA A 216 -14.01 -20.54 -2.18
C ALA A 216 -13.52 -19.24 -2.87
N SER A 217 -13.08 -19.35 -4.13
CA SER A 217 -12.59 -18.21 -4.92
C SER A 217 -13.68 -17.16 -5.22
N ASP A 218 -14.95 -17.54 -5.17
CA ASP A 218 -16.11 -16.71 -5.44
C ASP A 218 -16.83 -16.23 -4.17
N SER A 219 -16.32 -16.56 -2.97
CA SER A 219 -16.75 -15.93 -1.73
C SER A 219 -16.58 -14.41 -1.82
N VAL A 220 -17.53 -13.65 -1.29
CA VAL A 220 -17.50 -12.18 -1.31
C VAL A 220 -17.57 -11.64 0.12
N LEU A 221 -16.59 -10.84 0.53
CA LEU A 221 -16.73 -10.01 1.73
C LEU A 221 -17.21 -8.62 1.33
N THR A 222 -18.39 -8.25 1.80
CA THR A 222 -18.96 -6.91 1.64
C THR A 222 -18.94 -6.18 2.97
N ASN A 223 -18.08 -5.17 3.11
CA ASN A 223 -18.07 -4.28 4.26
C ASN A 223 -18.94 -3.04 3.96
N VAL A 224 -20.16 -2.98 4.49
CA VAL A 224 -21.11 -1.90 4.17
C VAL A 224 -20.79 -0.61 4.92
N ASP A 225 -20.62 -0.72 6.24
CA ASP A 225 -20.48 0.44 7.13
C ASP A 225 -19.58 0.18 8.35
N ASN A 226 -18.98 -1.02 8.46
CA ASN A 226 -18.12 -1.37 9.57
C ASN A 226 -16.68 -0.85 9.34
N THR A 227 -15.89 -0.86 10.41
CA THR A 227 -14.45 -0.59 10.36
C THR A 227 -13.67 -1.90 10.46
N ILE A 228 -12.95 -2.27 9.41
CA ILE A 228 -11.94 -3.34 9.45
C ILE A 228 -10.60 -2.69 9.78
N SER A 229 -9.93 -3.08 10.85
CA SER A 229 -8.68 -2.43 11.28
C SER A 229 -7.63 -3.39 11.79
N GLY A 230 -6.36 -2.96 11.81
CA GLY A 230 -5.26 -3.74 12.38
C GLY A 230 -4.19 -4.12 11.37
N ALA A 231 -3.64 -5.32 11.53
CA ALA A 231 -2.64 -5.93 10.64
C ALA A 231 -3.01 -7.38 10.32
N GLY A 232 -2.49 -7.91 9.21
CA GLY A 232 -2.79 -9.26 8.75
C GLY A 232 -3.08 -9.33 7.25
N GLN A 233 -3.81 -10.37 6.85
CA GLN A 233 -4.10 -10.70 5.45
C GLN A 233 -5.61 -10.72 5.20
N LEU A 234 -6.07 -9.95 4.22
CA LEU A 234 -7.43 -9.97 3.70
C LEU A 234 -7.42 -10.64 2.32
N GLY A 235 -8.10 -11.78 2.22
CA GLY A 235 -8.29 -12.55 1.01
C GLY A 235 -7.33 -13.73 0.86
N ALA A 236 -6.04 -13.57 1.18
CA ALA A 236 -5.00 -14.60 1.04
C ALA A 236 -4.96 -15.27 -0.36
N GLY A 237 -5.19 -14.49 -1.42
CA GLY A 237 -5.18 -14.95 -2.82
C GLY A 237 -6.53 -15.50 -3.32
N GLN A 238 -7.56 -15.48 -2.49
CA GLN A 238 -8.92 -15.93 -2.79
C GLN A 238 -9.95 -14.84 -2.41
N MET A 239 -11.25 -15.12 -2.59
CA MET A 239 -12.40 -14.21 -2.40
C MET A 239 -12.41 -12.92 -3.22
N THR A 240 -13.55 -12.24 -3.25
CA THR A 240 -13.73 -10.85 -3.70
C THR A 240 -13.98 -9.95 -2.48
N LEU A 241 -13.40 -8.75 -2.48
CA LEU A 241 -13.59 -7.76 -1.41
C LEU A 241 -14.31 -6.52 -1.95
N ALA A 242 -15.42 -6.16 -1.33
CA ALA A 242 -16.18 -4.93 -1.60
C ALA A 242 -16.25 -4.07 -0.33
N ASN A 243 -15.59 -2.93 -0.32
CA ASN A 243 -15.56 -1.99 0.79
C ASN A 243 -16.40 -0.74 0.51
N ALA A 244 -17.40 -0.49 1.33
CA ALA A 244 -18.15 0.76 1.44
C ALA A 244 -17.98 1.43 2.82
N GLY A 245 -17.57 0.66 3.83
CA GLY A 245 -17.14 1.16 5.14
C GLY A 245 -15.68 1.63 5.16
N THR A 246 -14.99 1.35 6.26
CA THR A 246 -13.58 1.73 6.45
C THR A 246 -12.69 0.50 6.53
N ILE A 247 -11.55 0.53 5.84
CA ILE A 247 -10.41 -0.36 6.08
C ILE A 247 -9.26 0.51 6.58
N LEU A 248 -8.70 0.18 7.74
CA LEU A 248 -7.70 0.99 8.44
C LEU A 248 -6.47 0.17 8.85
N ALA A 249 -5.35 0.40 8.17
CA ALA A 249 -4.04 -0.12 8.58
C ALA A 249 -3.42 0.80 9.63
N ASN A 250 -3.56 0.46 10.91
CA ASN A 250 -3.09 1.27 12.04
C ASN A 250 -1.98 0.61 12.89
N GLY A 251 -1.55 -0.60 12.53
CA GLY A 251 -0.53 -1.38 13.23
C GLY A 251 0.92 -1.07 12.82
N ALA A 252 1.86 -1.68 13.54
CA ALA A 252 3.26 -1.72 13.15
C ALA A 252 3.55 -2.79 12.09
N ASN A 253 2.72 -3.83 12.01
CA ASN A 253 2.73 -4.81 10.94
C ASN A 253 1.78 -4.38 9.81
N ALA A 254 2.06 -4.88 8.60
CA ALA A 254 1.27 -4.53 7.42
C ALA A 254 -0.14 -5.12 7.49
N LEU A 255 -1.11 -4.35 7.00
CA LEU A 255 -2.38 -4.88 6.54
C LEU A 255 -2.27 -5.11 5.03
N VAL A 256 -2.40 -6.36 4.61
CA VAL A 256 -2.24 -6.75 3.21
C VAL A 256 -3.59 -7.21 2.66
N ILE A 257 -3.95 -6.70 1.49
CA ILE A 257 -5.13 -7.11 0.73
C ILE A 257 -4.68 -7.86 -0.52
N ASP A 258 -4.98 -9.15 -0.57
CA ASP A 258 -4.72 -10.03 -1.69
C ASP A 258 -5.95 -10.90 -1.97
N THR A 259 -6.72 -10.51 -2.98
CA THR A 259 -7.86 -11.27 -3.51
C THR A 259 -7.49 -12.10 -4.73
N GLY A 260 -6.19 -12.31 -4.98
CA GLY A 260 -5.68 -13.04 -6.14
C GLY A 260 -6.08 -12.35 -7.45
N SER A 261 -6.70 -13.11 -8.35
CA SER A 261 -7.21 -12.60 -9.64
C SER A 261 -8.50 -11.79 -9.53
N ASN A 262 -9.17 -11.83 -8.38
CA ASN A 262 -10.37 -11.04 -8.17
C ASN A 262 -10.01 -9.58 -7.89
N ARG A 263 -10.89 -8.68 -8.31
CA ARG A 263 -10.70 -7.25 -8.14
C ARG A 263 -11.31 -6.78 -6.83
N VAL A 264 -10.57 -5.98 -6.07
CA VAL A 264 -11.07 -5.27 -4.89
C VAL A 264 -11.90 -4.07 -5.35
N THR A 265 -13.09 -3.87 -4.77
CA THR A 265 -13.89 -2.66 -5.00
C THR A 265 -13.89 -1.78 -3.76
N ASN A 266 -13.54 -0.51 -3.91
CA ASN A 266 -13.61 0.49 -2.84
C ASN A 266 -14.54 1.65 -3.23
N THR A 267 -15.60 1.82 -2.47
CA THR A 267 -16.52 2.97 -2.49
C THR A 267 -16.45 3.77 -1.19
N GLY A 268 -15.90 3.17 -0.12
CA GLY A 268 -15.68 3.78 1.19
C GLY A 268 -14.27 4.33 1.34
N VAL A 269 -13.66 4.12 2.51
CA VAL A 269 -12.32 4.62 2.84
C VAL A 269 -11.35 3.45 3.06
N MET A 270 -10.20 3.52 2.40
CA MET A 270 -9.01 2.72 2.74
C MET A 270 -7.93 3.67 3.25
N GLN A 271 -7.57 3.53 4.52
CA GLN A 271 -6.68 4.44 5.23
C GLN A 271 -5.48 3.69 5.82
N SER A 272 -4.32 4.34 5.79
CA SER A 272 -3.11 3.88 6.48
C SER A 272 -2.62 4.95 7.43
N THR A 273 -2.51 4.61 8.72
CA THR A 273 -1.94 5.47 9.77
C THR A 273 -0.76 4.81 10.49
N GLY A 274 -0.62 3.49 10.37
CA GLY A 274 0.42 2.70 11.00
C GLY A 274 1.69 2.62 10.15
N ILE A 275 2.83 2.41 10.80
CA ILE A 275 4.13 2.25 10.12
C ILE A 275 4.23 0.92 9.35
N GLY A 276 3.33 -0.02 9.61
CA GLY A 276 3.24 -1.28 8.89
C GLY A 276 2.72 -1.14 7.45
N ASN A 277 2.03 -0.04 7.16
CA ASN A 277 1.44 0.31 5.86
C ASN A 277 0.21 -0.53 5.49
N LEU A 278 -0.55 -0.02 4.53
CA LEU A 278 -1.58 -0.75 3.79
C LEU A 278 -1.00 -1.17 2.45
N ILE A 279 -1.02 -2.47 2.14
CA ILE A 279 -0.51 -3.03 0.90
C ILE A 279 -1.66 -3.72 0.17
N ILE A 280 -1.92 -3.31 -1.07
CA ILE A 280 -2.96 -3.88 -1.93
C ILE A 280 -2.27 -4.57 -3.10
N LEU A 281 -2.23 -5.90 -3.09
CA LEU A 281 -1.57 -6.71 -4.12
C LEU A 281 -2.45 -6.88 -5.36
N SER A 282 -3.76 -6.95 -5.18
CA SER A 282 -4.71 -7.19 -6.26
C SER A 282 -5.12 -5.92 -7.01
N ALA A 283 -5.74 -6.10 -8.18
CA ALA A 283 -6.35 -4.99 -8.91
C ALA A 283 -7.43 -4.30 -8.05
N LEU A 284 -7.51 -2.97 -8.18
CA LEU A 284 -8.36 -2.11 -7.37
C LEU A 284 -9.30 -1.29 -8.27
N LEU A 285 -10.60 -1.36 -8.00
CA LEU A 285 -11.60 -0.41 -8.47
C LEU A 285 -11.91 0.56 -7.33
N ASN A 286 -11.22 1.70 -7.27
CA ASN A 286 -11.45 2.75 -6.31
C ASN A 286 -12.32 3.88 -6.90
N THR A 287 -13.54 3.98 -6.40
CA THR A 287 -14.44 5.14 -6.58
C THR A 287 -14.64 5.93 -5.28
N GLY A 288 -14.19 5.36 -4.15
CA GLY A 288 -14.13 6.00 -2.84
C GLY A 288 -12.79 6.70 -2.62
N SER A 289 -12.27 6.59 -1.39
CA SER A 289 -11.05 7.28 -0.96
C SER A 289 -9.94 6.32 -0.57
N LEU A 290 -8.73 6.58 -1.08
CA LEU A 290 -7.47 6.13 -0.52
C LEU A 290 -6.89 7.26 0.35
N TRP A 291 -6.39 6.95 1.55
CA TRP A 291 -5.82 7.97 2.43
C TRP A 291 -4.56 7.46 3.15
N ALA A 292 -3.40 7.82 2.60
CA ALA A 292 -2.11 7.63 3.26
C ALA A 292 -1.94 8.75 4.29
N ASN A 293 -2.25 8.48 5.56
CA ASN A 293 -2.32 9.47 6.64
C ASN A 293 -1.21 9.21 7.68
N GLY A 294 0.02 9.57 7.32
CA GLY A 294 1.21 9.23 8.12
C GLY A 294 1.73 7.81 7.93
N GLY A 295 0.87 6.83 7.58
CA GLY A 295 1.26 5.51 7.10
C GLY A 295 1.18 5.41 5.58
N ASN A 296 2.01 4.58 4.96
CA ASN A 296 2.05 4.48 3.49
C ASN A 296 0.90 3.60 2.97
N ILE A 297 0.51 3.85 1.73
CA ILE A 297 -0.34 2.95 0.94
C ILE A 297 0.43 2.53 -0.31
N VAL A 298 0.46 1.24 -0.59
CA VAL A 298 1.06 0.69 -1.82
C VAL A 298 0.00 -0.14 -2.55
N VAL A 299 -0.31 0.24 -3.78
CA VAL A 299 -1.20 -0.52 -4.67
C VAL A 299 -0.37 -1.11 -5.79
N GLN A 300 -0.14 -2.43 -5.78
CA GLN A 300 0.68 -3.10 -6.79
C GLN A 300 -0.09 -3.41 -8.09
N GLY A 301 -1.37 -3.73 -7.97
CA GLY A 301 -2.26 -3.90 -9.13
C GLY A 301 -2.70 -2.57 -9.76
N ASP A 302 -3.42 -2.65 -10.88
CA ASP A 302 -4.04 -1.47 -11.49
C ASP A 302 -5.08 -0.83 -10.56
N ALA A 303 -5.06 0.50 -10.44
CA ALA A 303 -6.00 1.31 -9.67
C ALA A 303 -6.93 2.11 -10.58
N THR A 304 -8.15 1.62 -10.77
CA THR A 304 -9.16 2.20 -11.68
C THR A 304 -10.31 2.85 -10.92
N GLY A 305 -11.16 3.62 -11.61
CA GLY A 305 -12.42 4.15 -11.07
C GLY A 305 -12.41 5.64 -10.77
N GLY A 306 -11.25 6.30 -10.86
CA GLY A 306 -11.15 7.77 -10.74
C GLY A 306 -11.49 8.33 -9.36
N GLY A 307 -11.43 7.51 -8.31
CA GLY A 307 -11.68 7.93 -6.93
C GLY A 307 -10.64 8.92 -6.39
N SER A 308 -10.82 9.33 -5.14
CA SER A 308 -9.89 10.23 -4.47
C SER A 308 -8.73 9.48 -3.82
N ALA A 309 -7.57 10.10 -3.83
CA ALA A 309 -6.38 9.63 -3.14
C ALA A 309 -5.75 10.80 -2.39
N THR A 310 -5.55 10.67 -1.08
CA THR A 310 -5.00 11.75 -0.25
C THR A 310 -3.71 11.29 0.43
N ILE A 311 -2.69 12.14 0.37
CA ILE A 311 -1.41 11.96 1.06
C ILE A 311 -1.32 13.02 2.16
N GLY A 312 -1.27 12.57 3.41
CA GLY A 312 -1.12 13.39 4.60
C GLY A 312 0.21 13.14 5.31
N GLY A 313 0.80 14.21 5.84
CA GLY A 313 2.13 14.18 6.46
C GLY A 313 3.24 13.72 5.51
N ALA A 314 4.23 12.99 6.04
CA ALA A 314 5.35 12.45 5.27
C ALA A 314 5.06 11.09 4.60
N ALA A 315 3.78 10.72 4.44
CA ALA A 315 3.40 9.43 3.90
C ALA A 315 3.70 9.31 2.39
N MET A 316 3.83 8.07 1.94
CA MET A 316 3.91 7.69 0.54
C MET A 316 2.61 7.01 0.09
N LEU A 317 2.12 7.41 -1.09
CA LEU A 317 1.16 6.64 -1.86
C LEU A 317 1.85 6.14 -3.13
N ALA A 318 1.91 4.83 -3.32
CA ALA A 318 2.55 4.21 -4.47
C ALA A 318 1.56 3.45 -5.35
N PHE A 319 1.66 3.65 -6.66
CA PHE A 319 0.98 2.85 -7.68
C PHE A 319 2.01 2.08 -8.51
N GLY A 320 1.98 0.75 -8.35
CA GLY A 320 2.81 -0.20 -9.10
C GLY A 320 2.27 -0.53 -10.50
N GLY A 321 0.95 -0.41 -10.69
CA GLY A 321 0.26 -0.58 -11.98
C GLY A 321 -0.27 0.73 -12.56
N ALA A 322 -1.14 0.63 -13.57
CA ALA A 322 -1.82 1.79 -14.13
C ALA A 322 -2.76 2.43 -13.09
N SER A 323 -2.89 3.77 -13.09
CA SER A 323 -3.73 4.47 -12.12
C SER A 323 -4.46 5.67 -12.73
N ASP A 324 -5.76 5.79 -12.46
CA ASP A 324 -6.60 6.94 -12.84
C ASP A 324 -7.04 7.80 -11.63
N GLN A 325 -6.40 7.60 -10.48
CA GLN A 325 -6.81 8.19 -9.21
C GLN A 325 -6.48 9.69 -9.11
N ASN A 326 -7.36 10.46 -8.48
CA ASN A 326 -7.15 11.89 -8.25
C ASN A 326 -6.42 12.11 -6.92
N VAL A 327 -5.12 12.39 -7.01
CA VAL A 327 -4.20 12.51 -5.87
C VAL A 327 -4.15 13.95 -5.35
N THR A 328 -4.21 14.09 -4.03
CA THR A 328 -4.06 15.37 -3.32
C THR A 328 -3.04 15.23 -2.20
N PHE A 329 -2.02 16.08 -2.20
CA PHE A 329 -1.17 16.30 -1.04
C PHE A 329 -1.87 17.28 -0.08
N ALA A 330 -2.24 16.81 1.11
CA ALA A 330 -3.05 17.59 2.06
C ALA A 330 -2.21 18.55 2.91
N ASP A 331 -1.00 18.15 3.31
CA ASP A 331 -0.21 18.84 4.34
C ASP A 331 1.11 19.42 3.83
N GLY A 332 1.28 19.51 2.50
CA GLY A 332 2.49 20.06 1.87
C GLY A 332 3.75 19.21 2.05
N SER A 333 3.57 17.92 2.36
CA SER A 333 4.65 16.93 2.44
C SER A 333 4.14 15.59 1.87
N GLY A 334 5.07 14.71 1.56
CA GLY A 334 4.79 13.33 1.18
C GLY A 334 5.19 13.00 -0.25
N VAL A 335 4.99 11.73 -0.61
CA VAL A 335 5.49 11.17 -1.88
C VAL A 335 4.35 10.51 -2.64
N LEU A 336 4.17 10.89 -3.91
CA LEU A 336 3.41 10.09 -4.86
C LEU A 336 4.40 9.30 -5.72
N LYS A 337 4.39 7.98 -5.61
CA LYS A 337 5.23 7.09 -6.43
C LYS A 337 4.42 6.44 -7.54
N LEU A 338 4.92 6.54 -8.76
CA LEU A 338 4.34 5.97 -9.97
C LEU A 338 5.38 5.08 -10.64
N ASP A 339 5.28 3.77 -10.46
CA ASP A 339 6.23 2.83 -11.07
C ASP A 339 6.00 2.71 -12.60
N VAL A 340 4.77 3.00 -13.06
CA VAL A 340 4.40 3.07 -14.48
C VAL A 340 3.74 4.43 -14.77
N SER A 341 4.52 5.50 -14.67
CA SER A 341 4.02 6.88 -14.77
C SER A 341 3.39 7.22 -16.13
N ALA A 342 3.79 6.55 -17.21
CA ALA A 342 3.16 6.70 -18.52
C ALA A 342 1.70 6.20 -18.56
N ALA A 343 1.29 5.35 -17.61
CA ALA A 343 -0.06 4.83 -17.47
C ALA A 343 -0.88 5.57 -16.39
N PHE A 344 -0.33 6.62 -15.79
CA PHE A 344 -1.08 7.49 -14.90
C PHE A 344 -1.97 8.44 -15.70
N SER A 345 -3.27 8.45 -15.41
CA SER A 345 -4.27 9.28 -16.11
C SER A 345 -5.14 10.11 -15.15
N GLY A 346 -4.86 10.03 -13.86
CA GLY A 346 -5.48 10.86 -12.83
C GLY A 346 -4.93 12.29 -12.82
N SER A 347 -5.23 13.00 -11.74
CA SER A 347 -4.71 14.35 -11.49
C SER A 347 -3.96 14.42 -10.17
N VAL A 348 -3.07 15.40 -10.04
CA VAL A 348 -2.32 15.69 -8.82
C VAL A 348 -2.56 17.13 -8.39
N SER A 349 -2.89 17.34 -7.12
CA SER A 349 -3.07 18.67 -6.53
C SER A 349 -2.30 18.81 -5.22
N GLY A 350 -2.06 20.05 -4.78
CA GLY A 350 -1.31 20.32 -3.56
C GLY A 350 0.20 20.09 -3.69
N PHE A 351 0.73 20.04 -4.91
CA PHE A 351 2.15 19.81 -5.17
C PHE A 351 2.96 21.05 -4.80
N VAL A 352 3.60 21.07 -3.65
CA VAL A 352 4.33 22.22 -3.09
C VAL A 352 5.71 21.81 -2.60
N SER A 353 6.50 22.77 -2.10
CA SER A 353 7.77 22.47 -1.43
C SER A 353 7.57 21.50 -0.27
N GLY A 354 8.35 20.41 -0.27
CA GLY A 354 8.20 19.27 0.64
C GLY A 354 7.47 18.05 0.05
N THR A 355 6.84 18.19 -1.13
CA THR A 355 6.20 17.07 -1.85
C THR A 355 7.04 16.59 -3.02
N SER A 356 6.93 15.30 -3.35
CA SER A 356 7.63 14.71 -4.50
C SER A 356 6.76 13.76 -5.32
N LEU A 357 7.06 13.71 -6.62
CA LEU A 357 6.59 12.70 -7.56
C LEU A 357 7.77 11.79 -7.92
N GLU A 358 7.71 10.52 -7.56
CA GLU A 358 8.69 9.52 -7.99
C GLU A 358 8.19 8.82 -9.25
N LEU A 359 8.94 8.90 -10.35
CA LEU A 359 8.62 8.31 -11.64
C LEU A 359 9.57 7.13 -11.90
N GLY A 360 9.10 5.92 -11.62
CA GLY A 360 9.93 4.70 -11.65
C GLY A 360 10.32 4.23 -13.05
N ASP A 361 9.60 4.65 -14.09
CA ASP A 361 9.80 4.26 -15.49
C ASP A 361 10.47 5.36 -16.35
N VAL A 362 10.89 6.47 -15.75
CA VAL A 362 11.63 7.56 -16.42
C VAL A 362 13.02 7.67 -15.83
N VAL A 363 14.05 7.35 -16.62
CA VAL A 363 15.45 7.31 -16.18
C VAL A 363 16.03 8.72 -16.03
N PHE A 364 16.79 8.94 -14.96
CA PHE A 364 17.51 10.19 -14.72
C PHE A 364 18.81 10.31 -15.55
N GLY A 365 19.27 11.52 -15.84
CA GLY A 365 20.53 11.77 -16.58
C GLY A 365 20.33 12.07 -18.07
N GLY A 366 19.51 13.08 -18.38
CA GLY A 366 19.12 13.47 -19.75
C GLY A 366 17.62 13.73 -19.93
N ASN A 367 16.88 13.72 -18.83
CA ASN A 367 15.45 13.97 -18.80
C ASN A 367 15.12 15.44 -19.10
N THR A 368 14.00 15.63 -19.79
CA THR A 368 13.38 16.93 -20.04
C THR A 368 12.20 17.08 -19.11
N VAL A 369 12.12 18.22 -18.41
CA VAL A 369 10.99 18.60 -17.57
C VAL A 369 10.31 19.79 -18.23
N VAL A 370 9.05 19.62 -18.62
CA VAL A 370 8.27 20.67 -19.28
C VAL A 370 6.93 20.80 -18.59
N TYR A 371 6.57 22.01 -18.18
CA TYR A 371 5.24 22.32 -17.69
C TYR A 371 4.47 23.18 -18.69
N GLN A 372 3.29 22.71 -19.07
CA GLN A 372 2.38 23.41 -19.97
C GLN A 372 1.12 23.80 -19.19
N ALA A 373 1.02 25.06 -18.78
CA ALA A 373 -0.18 25.59 -18.16
C ALA A 373 -1.40 25.48 -19.10
N ASN A 374 -2.57 25.22 -18.53
CA ASN A 374 -3.81 25.21 -19.27
C ASN A 374 -4.33 26.64 -19.52
N ASP A 375 -5.14 26.83 -20.55
CA ASP A 375 -5.72 28.13 -20.91
C ASP A 375 -6.60 28.73 -19.80
N ALA A 376 -7.09 27.89 -18.88
CA ALA A 376 -7.97 28.30 -17.78
C ALA A 376 -7.22 28.89 -16.58
N GLY A 377 -5.88 28.76 -16.51
CA GLY A 377 -5.10 29.17 -15.34
C GLY A 377 -5.52 28.43 -14.06
N THR A 378 -5.90 27.15 -14.19
CA THR A 378 -6.29 26.29 -13.05
C THR A 378 -5.37 25.09 -12.85
N GLY A 379 -4.43 24.88 -13.76
CA GLY A 379 -3.60 23.68 -13.82
C GLY A 379 -2.75 23.64 -15.07
N GLY A 380 -2.20 22.48 -15.37
CA GLY A 380 -1.41 22.21 -16.56
C GLY A 380 -0.94 20.76 -16.62
N THR A 381 -0.21 20.43 -17.67
CA THR A 381 0.42 19.12 -17.82
C THR A 381 1.92 19.25 -17.54
N LEU A 382 2.39 18.51 -16.54
CA LEU A 382 3.81 18.25 -16.33
C LEU A 382 4.21 17.07 -17.23
N ILE A 383 5.21 17.28 -18.06
CA ILE A 383 5.79 16.29 -18.96
C ILE A 383 7.22 16.05 -18.50
N VAL A 384 7.53 14.80 -18.16
CA VAL A 384 8.89 14.37 -17.84
C VAL A 384 9.27 13.27 -18.80
N SER A 385 10.40 13.40 -19.50
CA SER A 385 10.81 12.40 -20.48
C SER A 385 12.32 12.25 -20.56
N ASP A 386 12.80 11.02 -20.56
CA ASP A 386 14.20 10.62 -20.80
C ASP A 386 14.49 10.35 -22.30
N GLY A 387 13.53 10.65 -23.18
CA GLY A 387 13.56 10.37 -24.62
C GLY A 387 13.09 8.97 -25.02
N ALA A 388 13.02 8.01 -24.09
CA ALA A 388 12.48 6.66 -24.32
C ALA A 388 11.08 6.49 -23.70
N SER A 389 10.92 6.95 -22.47
CA SER A 389 9.71 7.00 -21.67
C SER A 389 9.25 8.44 -21.48
N SER A 390 7.96 8.64 -21.27
CA SER A 390 7.41 9.96 -20.92
C SER A 390 6.23 9.84 -19.97
N ALA A 391 6.34 10.51 -18.83
CA ALA A 391 5.24 10.76 -17.91
C ALA A 391 4.49 12.02 -18.34
N GLN A 392 3.16 11.97 -18.33
CA GLN A 392 2.31 13.15 -18.53
C GLN A 392 1.35 13.26 -17.35
N ILE A 393 1.69 14.11 -16.40
CA ILE A 393 0.96 14.25 -15.14
C ILE A 393 0.10 15.52 -15.19
N ALA A 394 -1.20 15.36 -15.03
CA ALA A 394 -2.11 16.49 -14.91
C ALA A 394 -1.96 17.12 -13.52
N LEU A 395 -1.39 18.32 -13.45
CA LEU A 395 -1.29 19.10 -12.21
C LEU A 395 -2.45 20.09 -12.10
N VAL A 396 -3.11 20.09 -10.96
CA VAL A 396 -4.14 21.06 -10.58
C VAL A 396 -3.50 22.06 -9.61
N GLY A 397 -3.60 23.35 -9.93
CA GLY A 397 -2.89 24.42 -9.24
C GLY A 397 -2.21 25.38 -10.22
N GLN A 398 -1.45 26.33 -9.70
CA GLN A 398 -0.66 27.26 -10.50
C GLN A 398 0.81 27.02 -10.22
N TYR A 399 1.53 26.59 -11.25
CA TYR A 399 2.94 26.23 -11.16
C TYR A 399 3.74 27.01 -12.21
N GLN A 400 4.99 27.32 -11.88
CA GLN A 400 5.95 27.86 -12.84
C GLN A 400 6.92 26.74 -13.20
N ALA A 401 7.36 26.70 -14.45
CA ALA A 401 8.30 25.67 -14.91
C ALA A 401 9.59 25.65 -14.09
N ALA A 402 10.11 26.82 -13.70
CA ALA A 402 11.30 26.96 -12.87
C ALA A 402 11.14 26.42 -11.43
N GLY A 403 9.90 26.29 -10.95
CA GLY A 403 9.63 25.69 -9.65
C GLY A 403 9.55 24.17 -9.70
N LEU A 404 9.70 23.52 -10.85
CA LEU A 404 9.56 22.06 -11.01
C LEU A 404 10.91 21.45 -11.31
N GLN A 405 11.47 20.75 -10.34
CA GLN A 405 12.87 20.32 -10.35
C GLN A 405 12.96 18.80 -10.44
N ALA A 406 13.82 18.28 -11.32
CA ALA A 406 14.09 16.86 -11.42
C ALA A 406 15.42 16.49 -10.76
N ALA A 407 15.41 15.41 -9.97
CA ALA A 407 16.59 14.81 -9.38
C ALA A 407 16.58 13.28 -9.59
N GLY A 408 17.74 12.64 -9.45
CA GLY A 408 17.85 11.19 -9.52
C GLY A 408 17.50 10.50 -8.20
N GLU A 409 16.80 9.37 -8.27
CA GLU A 409 16.58 8.47 -7.12
C GLU A 409 16.49 7.03 -7.63
N SER A 410 17.30 6.12 -7.05
CA SER A 410 17.23 4.66 -7.25
C SER A 410 16.99 4.15 -8.69
N GLY A 411 17.42 4.89 -9.72
CA GLY A 411 17.27 4.55 -11.15
C GLY A 411 16.11 5.22 -11.89
N GLY A 412 15.23 5.96 -11.20
CA GLY A 412 14.15 6.77 -11.77
C GLY A 412 14.36 8.28 -11.59
N THR A 413 13.33 9.06 -11.95
CA THR A 413 13.30 10.52 -11.82
C THR A 413 12.37 10.94 -10.70
N VAL A 414 12.84 11.80 -9.80
CA VAL A 414 12.01 12.47 -8.80
C VAL A 414 11.76 13.89 -9.25
N VAL A 415 10.50 14.31 -9.28
CA VAL A 415 10.14 15.71 -9.43
C VAL A 415 9.71 16.27 -8.10
N SER A 416 10.31 17.37 -7.67
CA SER A 416 9.85 18.19 -6.55
C SER A 416 9.36 19.54 -7.06
N HIS A 417 8.52 20.20 -6.26
CA HIS A 417 8.20 21.60 -6.50
C HIS A 417 8.97 22.46 -5.50
N ASP A 418 9.87 23.34 -5.95
CA ASP A 418 10.38 24.41 -5.11
C ASP A 418 9.64 25.72 -5.33
N ALA A 419 9.34 26.43 -4.24
CA ALA A 419 8.72 27.73 -4.36
C ALA A 419 9.72 28.67 -5.03
N PRO A 420 9.31 29.45 -6.04
CA PRO A 420 10.27 30.14 -6.88
C PRO A 420 11.22 31.10 -6.18
N ALA A 421 11.13 31.45 -4.89
CA ALA A 421 11.95 32.52 -4.28
C ALA A 421 12.74 32.07 -3.04
N ALA A 422 13.35 30.89 -3.07
CA ALA A 422 14.10 30.34 -1.95
C ALA A 422 15.59 30.21 -2.30
N ASP A 423 16.47 30.52 -1.34
CA ASP A 423 17.92 30.34 -1.50
C ASP A 423 18.27 28.85 -1.28
N HIS A 424 18.87 28.19 -2.26
CA HIS A 424 19.18 26.76 -2.21
C HIS A 424 20.68 26.46 -2.16
N LEU A 425 21.02 25.26 -1.69
CA LEU A 425 22.33 24.63 -1.87
C LEU A 425 22.13 23.33 -2.66
N LEU A 426 22.47 23.34 -3.94
CA LEU A 426 22.39 22.19 -4.85
C LEU A 426 23.77 21.53 -4.93
N LEU A 427 23.82 20.24 -4.63
CA LEU A 427 25.03 19.43 -4.71
C LEU A 427 24.75 18.27 -5.68
N GLY A 428 25.45 18.27 -6.81
CA GLY A 428 25.50 17.12 -7.70
C GLY A 428 26.42 16.02 -7.15
N GLY A 429 26.42 14.90 -7.88
CA GLY A 429 27.07 13.66 -7.52
C GLY A 429 28.35 13.43 -8.30
N ALA A 430 28.49 12.20 -8.82
CA ALA A 430 29.65 11.76 -9.61
C ALA A 430 29.29 11.44 -11.07
N ALA A 431 28.09 11.85 -11.50
CA ALA A 431 27.55 11.65 -12.84
C ALA A 431 27.29 13.01 -13.48
N ASP A 432 26.98 13.04 -14.78
CA ASP A 432 26.61 14.28 -15.47
C ASP A 432 25.24 14.76 -14.96
N ASP A 433 25.22 15.84 -14.18
CA ASP A 433 24.06 16.35 -13.47
C ASP A 433 23.41 17.58 -14.15
N LEU A 434 22.10 17.75 -13.96
CA LEU A 434 21.37 18.97 -14.33
C LEU A 434 20.90 19.66 -13.05
N LEU A 435 21.47 20.81 -12.72
CA LEU A 435 21.12 21.61 -11.54
C LEU A 435 20.41 22.89 -11.98
N VAL A 436 19.24 23.19 -11.37
CA VAL A 436 18.49 24.43 -11.63
C VAL A 436 18.06 25.04 -10.30
N GLY A 437 18.56 26.25 -9.99
CA GLY A 437 18.37 26.95 -8.72
C GLY A 437 16.94 27.50 -8.53
N GLY A 438 16.44 28.26 -9.50
CA GLY A 438 15.10 28.88 -9.42
C GLY A 438 15.21 30.39 -9.24
N ASP A 439 14.26 31.06 -8.57
CA ASP A 439 14.54 32.39 -8.02
C ASP A 439 15.05 32.24 -6.57
N GLY A 440 15.87 33.19 -6.12
CA GLY A 440 16.64 33.07 -4.88
C GLY A 440 18.12 33.27 -5.16
N ASN A 441 18.94 33.33 -4.12
CA ASN A 441 20.40 33.35 -4.28
C ASN A 441 20.92 31.93 -4.02
N ASP A 442 21.08 31.16 -5.09
CA ASP A 442 21.39 29.74 -5.01
C ASP A 442 22.89 29.48 -4.97
N ILE A 443 23.29 28.34 -4.41
CA ILE A 443 24.65 27.82 -4.46
C ILE A 443 24.61 26.47 -5.19
N LEU A 444 25.22 26.40 -6.36
CA LEU A 444 25.26 25.19 -7.19
C LEU A 444 26.68 24.63 -7.21
N VAL A 445 26.81 23.35 -6.83
CA VAL A 445 28.05 22.57 -6.89
C VAL A 445 27.78 21.36 -7.77
N GLY A 446 28.36 21.32 -8.98
CA GLY A 446 28.18 20.21 -9.93
C GLY A 446 28.69 18.88 -9.39
N GLY A 447 29.87 18.89 -8.76
CA GLY A 447 30.52 17.65 -8.33
C GLY A 447 31.36 17.06 -9.47
N ALA A 448 31.43 15.74 -9.58
CA ALA A 448 32.18 15.11 -10.65
C ALA A 448 31.26 14.70 -11.80
N GLY A 449 31.68 14.93 -13.04
CA GLY A 449 30.80 14.76 -14.20
C GLY A 449 30.92 15.99 -15.09
N ALA A 450 30.26 15.97 -16.25
CA ALA A 450 30.06 17.15 -17.07
C ALA A 450 28.67 17.72 -16.79
N ASP A 451 28.59 18.71 -15.90
CA ASP A 451 27.32 19.15 -15.34
C ASP A 451 26.73 20.34 -16.10
N THR A 452 25.40 20.44 -16.09
CA THR A 452 24.64 21.57 -16.64
C THR A 452 23.96 22.31 -15.48
N MET A 453 24.36 23.55 -15.22
CA MET A 453 23.87 24.36 -14.11
C MET A 453 23.12 25.59 -14.60
N THR A 454 22.00 25.91 -13.96
CA THR A 454 21.17 27.09 -14.25
C THR A 454 20.86 27.76 -12.91
N GLY A 455 21.29 28.99 -12.70
CA GLY A 455 21.04 29.70 -11.44
C GLY A 455 19.58 30.10 -11.33
N GLY A 456 19.09 30.77 -12.37
CA GLY A 456 17.76 31.34 -12.46
C GLY A 456 17.77 32.82 -12.07
N ALA A 457 16.83 33.24 -11.23
CA ALA A 457 16.64 34.64 -10.87
C ALA A 457 17.19 34.97 -9.48
N GLY A 458 18.33 35.62 -9.43
CA GLY A 458 18.88 36.15 -8.19
C GLY A 458 20.36 36.42 -8.36
N SER A 459 21.11 36.35 -7.27
CA SER A 459 22.58 36.40 -7.30
C SER A 459 23.09 35.01 -6.94
N ASP A 460 23.29 34.18 -7.96
CA ASP A 460 23.62 32.76 -7.77
C ASP A 460 25.12 32.54 -7.70
N THR A 461 25.55 31.48 -7.01
CA THR A 461 26.95 31.11 -6.84
C THR A 461 27.20 29.73 -7.44
N PHE A 462 27.95 29.69 -8.54
CA PHE A 462 28.44 28.45 -9.14
C PHE A 462 29.81 28.13 -8.55
N LYS A 463 29.86 27.10 -7.71
CA LYS A 463 31.04 26.75 -6.93
C LYS A 463 31.70 25.48 -7.47
N PHE A 464 33.01 25.56 -7.67
CA PHE A 464 33.83 24.48 -8.21
C PHE A 464 34.84 24.01 -7.17
N LEU A 465 34.86 22.70 -6.91
CA LEU A 465 35.72 22.07 -5.91
C LEU A 465 36.94 21.41 -6.58
N ALA A 466 38.04 21.33 -5.84
CA ALA A 466 39.24 20.61 -6.32
C ALA A 466 39.02 19.09 -6.52
N SER A 467 37.92 18.56 -5.98
CA SER A 467 37.54 17.14 -6.08
C SER A 467 36.74 16.79 -7.35
N ASP A 468 36.30 17.77 -8.13
CA ASP A 468 35.30 17.62 -9.21
C ASP A 468 35.79 16.83 -10.45
N GLY A 469 37.08 16.48 -10.51
CA GLY A 469 37.49 15.33 -11.32
C GLY A 469 37.20 15.39 -12.83
N GLY A 470 37.51 16.50 -13.51
CA GLY A 470 37.89 16.51 -14.93
C GLY A 470 36.78 16.48 -15.99
N GLY A 471 35.51 16.41 -15.61
CA GLY A 471 34.43 16.84 -16.50
C GLY A 471 34.43 18.37 -16.66
N THR A 472 33.70 18.88 -17.66
CA THR A 472 33.63 20.32 -17.93
C THR A 472 32.18 20.75 -17.86
N ASP A 473 31.92 21.69 -16.98
CA ASP A 473 30.56 22.11 -16.69
C ASP A 473 30.08 23.18 -17.66
N THR A 474 28.78 23.35 -17.72
CA THR A 474 28.10 24.38 -18.49
C THR A 474 27.15 25.15 -17.58
N VAL A 475 27.32 26.46 -17.48
CA VAL A 475 26.34 27.36 -16.85
C VAL A 475 25.50 28.00 -17.93
N THR A 476 24.18 27.85 -17.85
CA THR A 476 23.29 28.18 -18.97
C THR A 476 22.81 29.64 -18.99
N ASP A 477 22.86 30.34 -17.85
CA ASP A 477 22.22 31.65 -17.66
C ASP A 477 23.02 32.67 -16.84
N PHE A 478 24.36 32.54 -16.81
CA PHE A 478 25.23 33.41 -16.00
C PHE A 478 24.99 34.92 -16.26
N THR A 479 24.50 35.62 -15.25
CA THR A 479 24.11 37.02 -15.28
C THR A 479 25.29 37.93 -14.96
N VAL A 480 25.78 38.67 -15.95
CA VAL A 480 26.91 39.60 -15.79
C VAL A 480 26.44 40.96 -15.26
N ALA A 481 26.36 41.10 -13.94
CA ALA A 481 25.99 42.33 -13.23
C ALA A 481 26.70 42.41 -11.86
N ASP A 482 26.64 43.55 -11.18
CA ASP A 482 27.09 43.63 -9.78
C ASP A 482 26.25 42.69 -8.90
N THR A 483 26.88 41.92 -8.01
CA THR A 483 26.18 40.93 -7.17
C THR A 483 25.09 41.55 -6.30
N ALA A 484 25.23 42.82 -5.87
CA ALA A 484 24.18 43.54 -5.14
C ALA A 484 22.95 43.88 -5.99
N SER A 485 23.02 43.64 -7.31
CA SER A 485 21.96 43.89 -8.29
C SER A 485 21.51 42.60 -9.00
N GLY A 486 21.79 41.42 -8.45
CA GLY A 486 21.40 40.13 -9.03
C GLY A 486 22.37 39.65 -10.12
N GLY A 487 23.68 39.87 -9.92
CA GLY A 487 24.72 39.26 -10.75
C GLY A 487 25.26 37.99 -10.12
N ASP A 488 25.63 37.03 -10.95
CA ASP A 488 26.07 35.71 -10.47
C ASP A 488 27.55 35.69 -10.09
N VAL A 489 27.96 34.67 -9.35
CA VAL A 489 29.30 34.50 -8.78
C VAL A 489 29.89 33.18 -9.26
N LEU A 490 31.12 33.23 -9.74
CA LEU A 490 31.98 32.05 -9.90
C LEU A 490 32.86 31.90 -8.66
N ASP A 491 32.59 30.88 -7.84
CA ASP A 491 33.45 30.54 -6.71
C ASP A 491 34.50 29.50 -7.13
N LEU A 492 35.72 30.00 -7.31
CA LEU A 492 36.91 29.25 -7.71
C LEU A 492 37.90 29.12 -6.55
N SER A 493 37.50 29.49 -5.33
CA SER A 493 38.40 29.60 -4.18
C SER A 493 39.10 28.29 -3.83
N GLU A 494 38.40 27.16 -3.99
CA GLU A 494 38.97 25.84 -3.72
C GLU A 494 39.98 25.39 -4.78
N LEU A 495 39.86 25.87 -6.02
CA LEU A 495 40.79 25.55 -7.11
C LEU A 495 42.12 26.30 -6.98
N LEU A 496 42.14 27.42 -6.25
CA LEU A 496 43.30 28.29 -6.11
C LEU A 496 43.98 28.20 -4.73
N VAL A 497 43.59 27.25 -3.88
CA VAL A 497 44.20 27.08 -2.54
C VAL A 497 45.69 26.79 -2.66
N GLY A 498 46.51 27.65 -2.03
CA GLY A 498 47.97 27.49 -2.00
C GLY A 498 48.71 27.99 -3.24
N SER A 499 47.99 28.53 -4.23
CA SER A 499 48.56 29.16 -5.43
C SER A 499 49.27 30.49 -5.13
N GLY A 500 48.85 31.18 -4.06
CA GLY A 500 49.31 32.54 -3.76
C GLY A 500 48.64 33.63 -4.61
N ALA A 501 47.56 33.31 -5.33
CA ALA A 501 46.76 34.27 -6.07
C ALA A 501 46.29 35.41 -5.16
N THR A 502 46.46 36.64 -5.63
CA THR A 502 45.89 37.84 -5.02
C THR A 502 44.99 38.53 -6.05
N PRO A 503 44.11 39.46 -5.64
CA PRO A 503 43.31 40.24 -6.59
C PRO A 503 44.16 40.94 -7.67
N GLU A 504 45.42 41.26 -7.37
CA GLU A 504 46.34 41.89 -8.32
C GLU A 504 47.02 40.90 -9.30
N THR A 505 47.08 39.61 -8.96
CA THR A 505 47.75 38.57 -9.78
C THR A 505 46.78 37.55 -10.38
N ILE A 506 45.49 37.64 -10.08
CA ILE A 506 44.44 36.70 -10.54
C ILE A 506 44.41 36.47 -12.06
N ALA A 507 44.82 37.44 -12.87
CA ALA A 507 44.93 37.32 -14.32
C ALA A 507 45.99 36.32 -14.79
N GLU A 508 46.92 35.93 -13.91
CA GLU A 508 47.89 34.85 -14.15
C GLU A 508 47.25 33.47 -13.96
N PHE A 509 46.18 33.37 -13.16
CA PHE A 509 45.57 32.11 -12.76
C PHE A 509 44.22 31.82 -13.45
N ILE A 510 43.51 32.83 -13.94
CA ILE A 510 42.19 32.67 -14.57
C ILE A 510 42.22 33.21 -15.98
N ASN A 511 41.84 32.38 -16.95
CA ASN A 511 41.76 32.72 -18.36
C ASN A 511 40.32 32.63 -18.85
N LEU A 512 39.84 33.68 -19.51
CA LEU A 512 38.53 33.73 -20.16
C LEU A 512 38.73 33.78 -21.67
N THR A 513 38.19 32.80 -22.38
CA THR A 513 38.31 32.72 -23.84
C THR A 513 36.92 32.64 -24.48
N ALA A 514 36.70 33.42 -25.52
CA ALA A 514 35.45 33.34 -26.28
C ALA A 514 35.44 32.08 -27.16
N SER A 515 34.35 31.31 -27.08
CA SER A 515 34.09 30.14 -27.92
C SER A 515 32.74 30.31 -28.59
N GLY A 516 32.72 30.80 -29.83
CA GLY A 516 31.46 31.07 -30.54
C GLY A 516 30.61 32.14 -29.84
N ALA A 517 29.47 31.73 -29.29
CA ALA A 517 28.55 32.60 -28.53
C ALA A 517 28.72 32.48 -27.00
N ASP A 518 29.74 31.74 -26.55
CA ASP A 518 29.94 31.38 -25.14
C ASP A 518 31.29 31.90 -24.62
N THR A 519 31.45 31.94 -23.31
CA THR A 519 32.73 32.24 -22.64
C THR A 519 33.22 31.00 -21.89
N VAL A 520 34.43 30.54 -22.21
CA VAL A 520 35.10 29.45 -21.52
C VAL A 520 36.00 30.00 -20.43
N VAL A 521 35.79 29.55 -19.19
CA VAL A 521 36.61 29.87 -18.02
C VAL A 521 37.58 28.71 -17.77
N SER A 522 38.87 29.02 -17.69
CA SER A 522 39.93 28.06 -17.40
C SER A 522 40.81 28.55 -16.26
N VAL A 523 41.27 27.64 -15.42
CA VAL A 523 42.15 27.91 -14.29
C VAL A 523 43.54 27.32 -14.56
N ASP A 524 44.57 28.14 -14.41
CA ASP A 524 45.98 27.74 -14.36
C ASP A 524 46.46 27.80 -12.90
N PRO A 525 46.51 26.66 -12.18
CA PRO A 525 46.83 26.66 -10.75
C PRO A 525 48.24 27.14 -10.41
N ASP A 526 49.19 27.13 -11.36
CA ASP A 526 50.57 27.55 -11.12
C ASP A 526 50.88 29.01 -11.50
N GLY A 527 49.99 29.65 -12.25
CA GLY A 527 50.08 31.05 -12.67
C GLY A 527 51.31 31.39 -13.53
N ALA A 528 52.13 30.40 -13.87
CA ALA A 528 53.42 30.58 -14.52
C ALA A 528 53.39 30.10 -15.98
N GLY A 529 52.25 29.60 -16.45
CA GLY A 529 52.08 29.04 -17.79
C GLY A 529 52.95 27.80 -18.03
N ALA A 530 53.42 27.16 -16.97
CA ALA A 530 54.23 25.95 -17.05
C ALA A 530 53.36 24.69 -17.20
N MET A 531 52.11 24.76 -16.74
CA MET A 531 51.05 23.77 -16.97
C MET A 531 49.97 24.35 -17.90
N PRO A 532 49.26 23.51 -18.68
CA PRO A 532 48.10 23.97 -19.43
C PRO A 532 46.97 24.34 -18.47
N ALA A 533 46.32 25.49 -18.71
CA ALA A 533 45.10 25.86 -17.99
C ALA A 533 44.03 24.77 -18.19
N GLN A 534 43.39 24.38 -17.10
CA GLN A 534 42.28 23.43 -17.10
C GLN A 534 40.98 24.19 -17.34
N GLN A 535 40.20 23.75 -18.32
CA GLN A 535 38.85 24.25 -18.50
C GLN A 535 37.98 23.80 -17.32
N ILE A 536 37.30 24.75 -16.68
CA ILE A 536 36.42 24.50 -15.54
C ILE A 536 34.97 24.54 -15.99
N VAL A 537 34.58 25.65 -16.61
CA VAL A 537 33.17 25.89 -16.98
C VAL A 537 33.04 26.66 -18.28
N THR A 538 31.98 26.37 -19.02
CA THR A 538 31.50 27.16 -20.15
C THR A 538 30.29 27.97 -19.72
N LEU A 539 30.37 29.30 -19.83
CA LEU A 539 29.24 30.21 -19.62
C LEU A 539 28.52 30.40 -20.96
N GLN A 540 27.38 29.72 -21.11
CA GLN A 540 26.62 29.70 -22.34
C GLN A 540 25.97 31.06 -22.61
N GLY A 541 26.04 31.53 -23.86
CA GLY A 541 25.41 32.79 -24.28
C GLY A 541 26.05 34.06 -23.73
N VAL A 542 27.09 33.96 -22.90
CA VAL A 542 27.84 35.10 -22.37
C VAL A 542 28.99 35.44 -23.32
N ILE A 543 28.95 36.63 -23.92
CA ILE A 543 29.95 37.11 -24.89
C ILE A 543 30.71 38.34 -24.37
N ASN A 544 31.97 38.47 -24.80
CA ASN A 544 32.85 39.61 -24.47
C ASN A 544 33.08 39.83 -22.96
N LEU A 545 32.90 38.81 -22.13
CA LEU A 545 33.19 38.88 -20.71
C LEU A 545 34.70 38.99 -20.50
N THR A 546 35.12 39.89 -19.61
CA THR A 546 36.52 40.07 -19.23
C THR A 546 36.71 39.76 -17.75
N LEU A 547 37.90 39.29 -17.38
CA LEU A 547 38.20 39.04 -15.97
C LEU A 547 38.08 40.31 -15.11
N GLN A 548 38.48 41.47 -15.65
CA GLN A 548 38.31 42.76 -14.95
C GLN A 548 36.84 43.07 -14.67
N GLN A 549 35.95 42.74 -15.61
CA GLN A 549 34.52 42.94 -15.43
C GLN A 549 33.95 42.04 -14.32
N LEU A 550 34.40 40.78 -14.22
CA LEU A 550 34.01 39.91 -13.10
C LEU A 550 34.50 40.45 -11.76
N ILE A 551 35.73 40.97 -11.70
CA ILE A 551 36.31 41.55 -10.49
C ILE A 551 35.53 42.82 -10.08
N ASP A 552 35.31 43.74 -11.01
CA ASP A 552 34.63 45.02 -10.73
C ASP A 552 33.18 44.80 -10.28
N ASN A 553 32.53 43.73 -10.77
CA ASN A 553 31.17 43.35 -10.41
C ASN A 553 31.08 42.43 -9.17
N HIS A 554 32.20 42.06 -8.55
CA HIS A 554 32.24 41.10 -7.42
C HIS A 554 31.76 39.68 -7.76
N GLN A 555 31.90 39.25 -9.02
CA GLN A 555 31.37 38.00 -9.58
C GLN A 555 32.38 36.85 -9.60
N VAL A 556 33.51 37.01 -8.93
CA VAL A 556 34.51 35.95 -8.79
C VAL A 556 35.01 35.89 -7.35
N VAL A 557 35.00 34.69 -6.77
CA VAL A 557 35.54 34.40 -5.44
C VAL A 557 36.74 33.47 -5.62
N ILE A 558 37.85 33.80 -4.93
CA ILE A 558 39.16 33.14 -5.05
C ILE A 558 39.78 32.83 -3.70
#